data_AF-A0A3B9J1T6-F1
#
_entry.id   AF-A0A3B9J1T6-F1
#
_cell.length_a   1.000
_cell.length_b   1.000
_cell.length_c   1.000
_cell.angle_alpha   90.00
_cell.angle_beta   90.00
_cell.angle_gamma   90.00
#
_symmetry.space_group_name_H-M   'P 1'
#
loop_
_entity.id
_entity.type
_entity.pdbx_description
1 polymer ?
#
loop_
_entity_poly.entity_id
_entity_poly.type
_entity_poly.pdbx_seq_one_letter_code
_entity_poly.pdbx_strand_id
1 'polypeptide(L)' 'QSLADGPAWALGHAKQIVYAGFDSPLEQAGEVEGVMIATAMGTHDGKEGIAAFVEKRSPNFIGE' A
#
# COMPACT_ATOMS: atom_id res chain seq x y z
N GLN A 1 0.98 -10.50 14.25
CA GLN A 1 0.19 -9.41 13.66
C GLN A 1 -0.97 -10.01 12.91
N SER A 2 -2.15 -9.41 13.07
CA SER A 2 -3.33 -9.65 12.26
C SER A 2 -3.33 -8.71 11.05
N LEU A 3 -4.17 -8.99 10.05
CA LEU A 3 -4.40 -8.08 8.92
C LEU A 3 -4.90 -6.69 9.38
N ALA A 4 -5.61 -6.62 10.51
CA ALA A 4 -6.15 -5.37 11.04
C ALA A 4 -5.07 -4.47 11.70
N ASP A 5 -3.90 -5.03 12.02
CA ASP A 5 -2.78 -4.28 12.59
C ASP A 5 -1.94 -3.58 11.52
N GLY A 6 -2.23 -3.84 10.24
CA GLY A 6 -1.50 -3.33 9.07
C GLY A 6 -2.10 -2.04 8.49
N PRO A 7 -1.49 -1.50 7.43
CA PRO A 7 -2.00 -0.30 6.74
C PRO A 7 -3.23 -0.65 5.91
N ALA A 8 -4.41 -0.62 6.55
CA ALA A 8 -5.65 -1.16 5.99
C ALA A 8 -5.99 -0.56 4.61
N TRP A 9 -5.74 0.74 4.42
CA TRP A 9 -5.94 1.42 3.13
C TRP A 9 -5.06 0.80 2.02
N ALA A 10 -3.76 0.64 2.28
CA ALA A 10 -2.82 0.08 1.30
C ALA A 10 -3.11 -1.40 1.01
N LEU A 11 -3.46 -2.18 2.04
CA LEU A 11 -3.83 -3.60 1.88
C LEU A 11 -5.10 -3.79 1.05
N GLY A 12 -6.13 -2.96 1.28
CA GLY A 12 -7.37 -2.98 0.50
C GLY A 12 -7.11 -2.67 -0.97
N HIS A 13 -6.28 -1.65 -1.24
CA HIS A 13 -5.92 -1.27 -2.60
C HIS A 13 -5.00 -2.27 -3.29
N ALA A 14 -4.06 -2.89 -2.58
CA ALA A 14 -3.25 -3.99 -3.13
C ALA A 14 -4.14 -5.13 -3.62
N LYS A 15 -5.18 -5.49 -2.84
CA LYS A 15 -6.19 -6.46 -3.29
C LYS A 15 -6.89 -6.00 -4.57
N GLN A 16 -7.31 -4.74 -4.66
CA GLN A 16 -7.97 -4.21 -5.86
C GLN A 16 -7.06 -4.28 -7.10
N ILE A 17 -5.78 -3.92 -6.96
CA ILE A 17 -4.79 -4.00 -8.06
C ILE A 17 -4.64 -5.44 -8.54
N VAL A 18 -4.55 -6.42 -7.62
CA VAL A 18 -4.45 -7.84 -8.00
C VAL A 18 -5.66 -8.29 -8.82
N TYR A 19 -6.88 -7.94 -8.40
CA TYR A 19 -8.09 -8.30 -9.15
C TYR A 19 -8.19 -7.57 -10.49
N ALA A 20 -7.88 -6.27 -10.53
CA ALA A 20 -7.93 -5.48 -11.76
C ALA A 20 -6.85 -5.92 -12.76
N GLY A 21 -5.65 -6.25 -12.28
CA GLY A 21 -4.51 -6.65 -13.09
C GLY A 21 -4.65 -8.07 -13.66
N PHE A 22 -5.44 -8.95 -13.05
CA PHE A 22 -5.57 -10.35 -13.48
C PHE A 22 -6.08 -10.49 -14.92
N ASP A 23 -7.03 -9.64 -15.33
CA ASP A 23 -7.61 -9.63 -16.67
C ASP A 23 -7.07 -8.50 -17.56
N SER A 24 -6.00 -7.81 -17.14
CA SER A 24 -5.42 -6.67 -17.86
C SER A 24 -4.10 -7.01 -18.55
N PRO A 25 -3.76 -6.37 -19.68
CA PRO A 25 -2.40 -6.38 -20.20
C PRO A 25 -1.39 -5.87 -19.16
N LEU A 26 -0.17 -6.41 -19.20
CA LEU A 26 0.86 -6.12 -18.19
C LEU A 26 1.16 -4.62 -18.08
N GLU A 27 1.24 -3.93 -19.20
CA GLU A 27 1.52 -2.50 -19.25
C GLU A 27 0.45 -1.70 -18.51
N GLN A 28 -0.82 -2.03 -18.73
CA GLN A 28 -1.94 -1.35 -18.08
C GLN A 28 -2.02 -1.67 -16.59
N ALA A 29 -1.77 -2.92 -16.20
CA ALA A 29 -1.68 -3.30 -14.79
C ALA A 29 -0.56 -2.52 -14.07
N GLY A 30 0.59 -2.36 -14.73
CA GLY A 30 1.73 -1.61 -14.21
C GLY A 30 1.45 -0.10 -14.05
N GLU A 31 0.71 0.52 -14.97
CA GLU A 31 0.28 1.92 -14.81
C GLU A 31 -0.60 2.13 -13.58
N VAL A 32 -1.59 1.25 -13.39
CA VAL A 32 -2.49 1.29 -12.22
C VAL A 32 -1.72 1.05 -10.93
N GLU A 33 -0.84 0.04 -10.92
CA GLU A 33 0.01 -0.26 -9.77
C GLU A 33 0.89 0.94 -9.39
N GLY A 34 1.55 1.57 -10.37
CA GLY A 34 2.45 2.71 -10.15
C GLY A 34 1.75 3.90 -9.50
N VAL A 35 0.56 4.28 -10.00
CA VAL A 35 -0.25 5.37 -9.42
C VAL A 35 -0.67 5.04 -7.98
N MET A 36 -1.07 3.79 -7.74
CA MET A 36 -1.54 3.36 -6.42
C MET A 36 -0.41 3.29 -5.40
N ILE A 37 0.78 2.83 -5.77
CA ILE A 37 1.96 2.84 -4.89
C ILE A 37 2.34 4.29 -4.55
N ALA A 38 2.42 5.18 -5.54
CA ALA A 38 2.74 6.59 -5.30
C ALA A 38 1.71 7.26 -4.36
N THR A 39 0.43 6.92 -4.53
CA THR A 39 -0.64 7.40 -3.65
C THR A 39 -0.48 6.84 -2.23
N ALA A 40 -0.23 5.53 -2.09
CA ALA A 40 -0.01 4.88 -0.80
C ALA A 40 1.16 5.51 -0.03
N MET A 41 2.27 5.84 -0.72
CA MET A 41 3.42 6.51 -0.09
C MET A 41 3.09 7.90 0.46
N GLY A 42 2.07 8.58 -0.10
CA GLY A 42 1.62 9.90 0.34
C GLY A 42 0.71 9.90 1.58
N THR A 43 0.12 8.75 1.92
CA THR A 43 -0.78 8.55 3.07
C THR A 43 -0.05 8.71 4.41
N HIS A 44 -0.80 8.77 5.51
CA HIS A 44 -0.19 8.77 6.85
C HIS A 44 0.59 7.47 7.06
N ASP A 45 -0.02 6.33 6.79
CA ASP A 45 0.57 5.01 6.99
C ASP A 45 1.76 4.75 6.05
N GLY A 46 1.74 5.31 4.85
CA GLY A 46 2.89 5.31 3.94
C GLY A 46 4.10 6.03 4.52
N LYS A 47 3.88 7.24 5.05
CA LYS A 47 4.95 8.03 5.70
C LYS A 47 5.43 7.38 6.98
N GLU A 48 4.52 6.87 7.80
CA GLU A 48 4.84 6.17 9.05
C GLU A 48 5.63 4.88 8.80
N GLY A 49 5.27 4.10 7.78
CA GLY A 49 6.04 2.92 7.40
C GLY A 49 7.47 3.25 7.00
N ILE A 50 7.66 4.33 6.23
CA ILE A 50 8.99 4.85 5.85
C ILE A 50 9.76 5.32 7.09
N ALA A 51 9.14 6.12 7.94
CA ALA A 51 9.77 6.64 9.16
C ALA A 51 10.17 5.50 10.12
N ALA A 52 9.26 4.57 10.39
CA ALA A 52 9.50 3.41 11.26
C ALA A 52 10.65 2.53 10.74
N PHE A 53 10.75 2.35 9.41
CA PHE A 53 11.85 1.64 8.78
C PHE A 53 13.20 2.35 9.01
N VAL A 54 13.26 3.66 8.77
CA VAL A 54 14.48 4.46 8.98
C VAL A 54 14.90 4.47 10.45
N GLU A 55 13.94 4.59 11.36
CA GLU A 55 14.13 4.64 12.82
C GLU A 55 14.32 3.26 13.47
N LYS A 56 14.16 2.17 12.72
CA LYS A 56 14.27 0.77 13.19
C LYS A 56 13.33 0.45 14.36
N ARG A 57 12.10 0.95 14.30
CA ARG A 57 11.03 0.67 15.27
C ARG A 57 9.85 -0.01 14.59
N SER A 58 8.91 -0.50 15.39
CA SER A 58 7.63 -0.98 14.85
C SER A 58 6.80 0.21 14.35
N PRO A 59 6.13 0.09 13.19
CA PRO A 59 5.21 1.11 12.70
C PRO A 59 3.90 1.09 13.49
N ASN A 60 3.22 2.24 13.55
CA ASN A 60 1.88 2.40 14.08
C ASN A 60 0.90 2.80 12.97
N PHE A 61 0.29 1.80 12.33
CA PHE A 61 -0.68 2.03 11.26
C PHE A 61 -2.07 2.37 11.83
N ILE A 62 -2.73 3.37 11.23
CA ILE A 62 -4.07 3.84 11.64
C ILE A 62 -5.11 3.75 10.51
N GLY A 63 -4.69 3.36 9.30
CA GLY A 63 -5.57 3.19 8.14
C GLY A 63 -5.80 4.46 7.31
N GLU A 64 -4.96 5.48 7.46
CA GLU A 64 -5.07 6.80 6.79
C GLU A 64 -3.86 7.14 5.91
#